data_AF-A0AAV2RQR9-F1
#
_entry.id   AF-A0AAV2RQR9-F1
#
_cell.length_a   1.000
_cell.length_b   1.000
_cell.length_c   1.000
_cell.angle_alpha   90.00
_cell.angle_beta   90.00
_cell.angle_gamma   90.00
#
_symmetry.space_group_name_H-M   'P 1'
#
loop_
_entity.id
_entity.type
_entity.pdbx_description
1 polymer ?
#
loop_
_entity_poly.entity_id
_entity_poly.type
_entity_poly.pdbx_seq_one_letter_code
_entity_poly.pdbx_strand_id
1 'polypeptide(L)'
;MEEPPARNVMWRMGFNDLVPHPNDDYLVCAESGGADCPPCGDSLDGPKPYPHQAGGYFAPGIIVRTYTPGEKIDVFANVTISHGGFLDFKVCPNNDMGKPVTQRCLDRW
;
A
#
# COMPACT_ATOMS: atom_id res chain seq x y z
N MET A 1 4.17 1.62 5.87
CA MET A 1 4.37 0.18 6.18
C MET A 1 5.73 -0.23 5.68
N GLU A 2 6.62 -0.67 6.56
CA GLU A 2 8.03 -0.93 6.26
C GLU A 2 8.35 -2.41 6.08
N GLU A 3 7.67 -3.33 6.78
CA GLU A 3 7.85 -4.78 6.61
C GLU A 3 6.51 -5.51 6.66
N PRO A 4 6.04 -6.16 5.58
CA PRO A 4 6.59 -6.09 4.22
C PRO A 4 6.59 -4.65 3.68
N PRO A 5 7.63 -4.23 2.92
CA PRO A 5 7.69 -2.89 2.35
C PRO A 5 6.48 -2.58 1.49
N ALA A 6 5.72 -1.53 1.84
CA ALA A 6 4.68 -1.01 0.96
C ALA A 6 5.30 -0.31 -0.26
N ARG A 7 4.50 -0.19 -1.32
CA ARG A 7 4.87 0.39 -2.64
C ARG A 7 5.59 1.72 -2.54
N ASN A 8 5.09 2.64 -1.73
CA ASN A 8 5.66 3.95 -1.46
C ASN A 8 6.98 3.92 -0.67
N VAL A 9 7.29 2.83 0.04
CA VAL A 9 8.48 2.70 0.90
C VAL A 9 9.59 1.88 0.24
N MET A 10 9.27 1.09 -0.79
CA MET A 10 10.22 0.18 -1.44
C MET A 10 11.54 0.87 -1.88
N TRP A 11 11.48 2.13 -2.31
CA TRP A 11 12.67 2.89 -2.72
C TRP A 11 13.69 3.09 -1.57
N ARG A 12 13.25 3.18 -0.31
CA ARG A 12 14.14 3.23 0.87
C ARG A 12 14.71 1.87 1.24
N MET A 13 14.06 0.80 0.80
CA MET A 13 14.38 -0.59 1.19
C MET A 13 15.33 -1.29 0.21
N GLY A 14 16.00 -0.53 -0.68
CA GLY A 14 17.02 -1.06 -1.58
C GLY A 14 16.47 -1.79 -2.82
N PHE A 15 15.19 -1.62 -3.14
CA PHE A 15 14.65 -2.09 -4.42
C PHE A 15 15.10 -1.15 -5.55
N ASN A 16 15.62 -1.75 -6.63
CA ASN A 16 16.17 -1.02 -7.77
C ASN A 16 15.09 -0.52 -8.74
N ASP A 17 15.45 0.46 -9.56
CA ASP A 17 14.63 1.01 -10.66
C ASP A 17 13.26 1.54 -10.23
N LEU A 18 13.17 2.04 -8.99
CA LEU A 18 11.96 2.65 -8.43
C LEU A 18 12.01 4.18 -8.52
N VAL A 19 10.85 4.78 -8.75
CA VAL A 19 10.66 6.22 -8.59
C VAL A 19 10.78 6.55 -7.10
N PRO A 20 11.70 7.44 -6.68
CA PRO A 20 11.80 7.86 -5.28
C PRO A 20 10.49 8.51 -4.81
N HIS A 21 10.09 8.21 -3.58
CA HIS A 21 8.92 8.83 -2.94
C HIS A 21 9.32 9.49 -1.61
N PRO A 22 9.95 10.69 -1.63
CA PRO A 22 10.50 11.31 -0.41
C PRO A 22 9.48 11.56 0.71
N ASN A 23 8.20 11.75 0.37
CA ASN A 23 7.10 11.95 1.31
C ASN A 23 6.29 10.65 1.50
N ASP A 24 6.96 9.51 1.61
CA ASP A 24 6.31 8.19 1.67
C ASP A 24 5.51 7.93 2.95
N ASP A 25 5.66 8.75 3.97
CA ASP A 25 4.85 8.72 5.18
C ASP A 25 3.56 9.57 5.08
N TYR A 26 3.38 10.35 4.00
CA TYR A 26 2.24 11.24 3.80
C TYR A 26 1.26 10.73 2.75
N LEU A 27 0.66 9.56 3.00
CA LEU A 27 -0.31 8.93 2.10
C LEU A 27 -1.72 8.91 2.73
N VAL A 28 -2.32 10.09 2.83
CA VAL A 28 -3.48 10.36 3.70
C VAL A 28 -4.85 10.37 3.02
N CYS A 29 -4.94 10.11 1.70
CA CYS A 29 -6.13 10.10 0.82
C CYS A 29 -7.15 11.27 0.94
N ALA A 30 -7.66 11.58 2.15
CA ALA A 30 -8.48 12.72 2.51
C ALA A 30 -8.12 13.22 3.94
N GLU A 31 -7.70 14.49 4.03
CA GLU A 31 -7.30 15.16 5.29
C GLU A 31 -8.40 15.18 6.37
N SER A 32 -9.67 15.26 5.97
CA SER A 32 -10.81 15.32 6.89
C SER A 32 -11.19 13.96 7.48
N GLY A 33 -10.60 12.86 6.99
CA GLY A 33 -11.06 11.50 7.25
C GLY A 33 -12.43 11.20 6.64
N GLY A 34 -12.88 9.95 6.76
CA GLY A 34 -14.25 9.53 6.44
C GLY A 34 -14.65 9.44 4.96
N ALA A 35 -13.74 9.69 4.03
CA ALA A 35 -13.98 9.51 2.59
C ALA A 35 -13.70 8.06 2.14
N ASP A 36 -14.38 7.64 1.06
CA ASP A 36 -14.07 6.38 0.38
C ASP A 36 -12.69 6.46 -0.26
N CYS A 37 -11.67 5.99 0.44
CA CYS A 37 -10.31 6.02 -0.09
C CYS A 37 -10.05 4.86 -1.04
N PRO A 38 -9.37 5.10 -2.17
CA PRO A 38 -8.75 4.06 -2.95
C PRO A 38 -7.86 3.16 -2.04
N PRO A 39 -7.85 1.83 -2.22
CA PRO A 39 -7.22 0.90 -1.27
C PRO A 39 -5.75 1.12 -0.94
N CYS A 40 -5.02 1.83 -1.79
CA CYS A 40 -3.60 2.08 -1.64
C CYS A 40 -3.29 3.51 -1.17
N GLY A 41 -4.26 4.24 -0.62
CA GLY A 41 -4.05 5.55 0.02
C GLY A 41 -3.96 6.74 -0.95
N ASP A 42 -4.07 6.52 -2.26
CA ASP A 42 -4.16 7.58 -3.26
C ASP A 42 -5.39 8.47 -3.01
N SER A 43 -5.32 9.75 -3.39
CA SER A 43 -6.48 10.65 -3.37
C SER A 43 -7.51 10.24 -4.43
N LEU A 44 -8.81 10.39 -4.14
CA LEU A 44 -9.89 10.09 -5.09
C LEU A 44 -9.75 10.88 -6.41
N ASP A 45 -9.36 12.15 -6.32
CA ASP A 45 -9.18 13.09 -7.44
C ASP A 45 -7.80 12.96 -8.10
N GLY A 46 -6.98 12.00 -7.65
CA GLY A 46 -5.66 11.75 -8.20
C GLY A 46 -5.68 11.20 -9.64
N PRO A 47 -4.53 11.27 -10.33
CA PRO A 47 -4.40 10.78 -11.70
C PRO A 47 -4.68 9.27 -11.79
N LYS A 48 -5.18 8.83 -12.95
CA LYS A 48 -5.47 7.42 -13.25
C LYS A 48 -4.49 6.86 -14.30
N PRO A 49 -4.02 5.60 -14.17
CA PRO A 49 -4.21 4.72 -13.02
C PRO A 49 -3.63 5.35 -11.74
N TYR A 50 -4.24 5.03 -10.60
CA TYR A 50 -3.78 5.59 -9.33
C TYR A 50 -2.31 5.23 -9.09
N PRO A 51 -1.46 6.18 -8.67
CA PRO A 51 0.00 6.00 -8.57
C PRO A 51 0.43 4.74 -7.82
N HIS A 52 -0.25 4.41 -6.72
CA HIS A 52 0.09 3.26 -5.88
C HIS A 52 -0.73 2.01 -6.18
N GLN A 53 -1.59 2.00 -7.20
CA GLN A 53 -2.34 0.82 -7.63
C GLN A 53 -1.71 0.18 -8.85
N ALA A 54 -2.11 -1.06 -9.18
CA ALA A 54 -1.64 -1.75 -10.38
C ALA A 54 -1.76 -0.86 -11.63
N GLY A 55 -0.66 -0.78 -12.40
CA GLY A 55 -0.51 0.13 -13.55
C GLY A 55 0.00 1.53 -13.20
N GLY A 56 0.01 1.90 -11.92
CA GLY A 56 0.63 3.12 -11.41
C GLY A 56 2.15 3.01 -11.29
N TYR A 57 2.83 4.16 -11.31
CA TYR A 57 4.29 4.24 -11.35
C TYR A 57 4.98 3.85 -10.03
N PHE A 58 4.26 3.79 -8.90
CA PHE A 58 4.75 3.19 -7.65
C PHE A 58 4.36 1.71 -7.50
N ALA A 59 3.71 1.11 -8.49
CA ALA A 59 3.24 -0.27 -8.45
C ALA A 59 3.84 -1.12 -9.59
N PRO A 60 5.17 -1.34 -9.61
CA PRO A 60 5.86 -2.06 -10.70
C PRO A 60 5.59 -3.58 -10.73
N GLY A 61 4.73 -4.12 -9.85
CA GLY A 61 4.44 -5.55 -9.79
C GLY A 61 5.53 -6.38 -9.09
N ILE A 62 6.43 -5.75 -8.34
CA ILE A 62 7.49 -6.47 -7.62
C ILE A 62 6.93 -7.14 -6.36
N ILE A 63 7.19 -8.44 -6.21
CA ILE A 63 6.89 -9.20 -4.99
C ILE A 63 7.98 -8.92 -3.95
N VAL A 64 7.61 -8.26 -2.86
CA VAL A 64 8.56 -7.85 -1.81
C VAL A 64 8.86 -8.95 -0.80
N ARG A 65 7.91 -9.87 -0.58
CA ARG A 65 8.01 -10.98 0.36
C ARG A 65 7.17 -12.17 -0.11
N THR A 66 7.54 -13.36 0.33
CA THR A 66 6.84 -14.61 0.07
C THR A 66 6.59 -15.31 1.39
N TYR A 67 5.35 -15.75 1.60
CA TYR A 67 4.92 -16.42 2.82
C TYR A 67 4.19 -17.71 2.48
N THR A 68 4.12 -18.61 3.45
CA THR A 68 3.36 -19.85 3.40
C THR A 68 1.98 -19.69 4.04
N PRO A 69 0.97 -20.47 3.60
CA PRO A 69 -0.37 -20.38 4.20
C PRO A 69 -0.35 -20.69 5.71
N GLY A 70 -0.92 -19.79 6.51
CA GLY A 70 -0.98 -19.91 7.98
C GLY A 70 0.29 -19.49 8.72
N GLU A 71 1.30 -19.00 7.99
CA GLU A 71 2.50 -18.43 8.58
C GLU A 71 2.18 -17.20 9.44
N LYS A 72 2.74 -17.17 10.65
CA LYS A 72 2.73 -15.98 11.48
C LYS A 72 3.87 -15.08 11.03
N ILE A 73 3.54 -13.86 10.64
CA ILE A 73 4.51 -12.89 10.13
C ILE A 73 4.59 -11.70 11.07
N ASP A 74 5.79 -11.16 11.22
CA ASP A 74 5.99 -9.88 11.87
C ASP A 74 5.72 -8.75 10.87
N VAL A 75 4.93 -7.77 11.31
CA VAL A 75 4.58 -6.59 10.53
C VAL A 75 5.13 -5.34 11.20
N PHE A 76 5.86 -4.51 10.47
CA PHE A 76 6.42 -3.26 10.98
C PHE A 76 5.82 -2.03 10.30
N ALA A 77 5.03 -1.27 11.05
CA ALA A 77 4.52 0.03 10.64
C ALA A 77 5.33 1.13 11.34
N ASN A 78 6.09 1.89 10.56
CA ASN A 78 6.77 3.08 11.06
C ASN A 78 5.77 4.25 11.16
N VAL A 79 5.60 4.79 12.36
CA VAL A 79 4.69 5.89 12.67
C VAL A 79 5.55 7.12 12.96
N THR A 80 5.68 8.02 11.98
CA THR A 80 6.48 9.25 12.13
C THR A 80 5.78 10.29 13.01
N ILE A 81 4.44 10.37 12.92
CA ILE A 81 3.59 11.18 13.79
C ILE A 81 2.40 10.33 14.25
N SER A 82 2.28 10.14 15.56
CA SER A 82 1.18 9.36 16.14
C SER A 82 -0.08 10.20 16.30
N HIS A 83 -1.16 9.74 15.68
CA HIS A 83 -2.51 10.33 15.81
C HIS A 83 -3.45 9.45 16.67
N GLY A 84 -2.92 8.39 17.30
CA GLY A 84 -3.70 7.38 18.01
C GLY A 84 -4.44 6.41 17.06
N GLY A 85 -5.44 5.69 17.58
CA GLY A 85 -6.27 4.76 16.81
C GLY A 85 -5.74 3.33 16.72
N PHE A 86 -6.16 2.62 15.68
CA PHE A 86 -5.83 1.21 15.42
C PHE A 86 -5.27 1.04 14.00
N LEU A 87 -4.47 0.00 13.81
CA LEU A 87 -4.01 -0.44 12.50
C LEU A 87 -4.71 -1.75 12.15
N ASP A 88 -5.43 -1.75 11.03
CA ASP A 88 -6.05 -2.94 10.46
C ASP A 88 -5.29 -3.35 9.20
N PHE A 89 -5.09 -4.66 9.04
CA PHE A 89 -4.42 -5.24 7.88
C PHE A 89 -5.39 -6.17 7.17
N LYS A 90 -5.48 -6.03 5.83
CA LYS A 90 -6.36 -6.82 4.97
C LYS A 90 -5.57 -7.41 3.82
N VAL A 91 -5.99 -8.57 3.33
CA VAL A 91 -5.37 -9.23 2.19
C VAL A 91 -6.40 -9.52 1.10
N CYS A 92 -6.06 -9.28 -0.15
CA CYS A 92 -6.91 -9.64 -1.29
C CYS A 92 -6.15 -10.64 -2.15
N PRO A 93 -6.69 -11.84 -2.39
CA PRO A 93 -6.15 -12.75 -3.40
C PRO A 93 -6.19 -12.08 -4.77
N ASN A 94 -5.02 -11.75 -5.32
CA ASN A 94 -4.88 -11.11 -6.62
C ASN A 94 -3.75 -11.74 -7.42
N ASN A 95 -4.11 -12.53 -8.43
CA ASN A 95 -3.17 -13.25 -9.31
C ASN A 95 -2.88 -12.50 -10.61
N ASP A 96 -3.18 -11.20 -10.66
CA ASP A 96 -2.98 -10.34 -11.83
C ASP A 96 -2.33 -9.01 -11.39
N MET A 97 -1.06 -8.82 -11.76
CA MET A 97 -0.28 -7.63 -11.41
C MET A 97 -0.73 -6.37 -12.15
N GLY A 98 -1.51 -6.50 -13.24
CA GLY A 98 -2.08 -5.39 -13.99
C GLY A 98 -3.46 -4.96 -13.51
N LYS A 99 -4.08 -5.72 -12.59
CA LYS A 99 -5.42 -5.45 -12.08
C LYS A 99 -5.41 -4.81 -10.70
N PRO A 100 -5.97 -3.61 -10.53
CA PRO A 100 -6.12 -3.01 -9.21
C PRO A 100 -7.02 -3.84 -8.30
N VAL A 101 -6.63 -3.95 -7.02
CA VAL A 101 -7.48 -4.54 -5.98
C VAL A 101 -8.64 -3.60 -5.66
N THR A 102 -9.76 -4.17 -5.21
CA THR A 102 -10.93 -3.39 -4.76
C THR A 102 -11.10 -3.48 -3.25
N GLN A 103 -11.69 -2.44 -2.64
CA GLN A 103 -12.01 -2.45 -1.22
C GLN A 103 -12.90 -3.66 -0.86
N ARG A 104 -13.89 -3.95 -1.70
CA ARG A 104 -14.75 -5.14 -1.58
C ARG A 104 -13.96 -6.45 -1.54
N CYS A 105 -12.82 -6.57 -2.22
CA CYS A 105 -12.01 -7.77 -2.14
C CYS A 105 -11.31 -7.89 -0.78
N LEU A 106 -10.73 -6.78 -0.32
CA LEU A 106 -10.00 -6.67 0.94
C LEU A 106 -10.92 -6.91 2.13
N ASP A 107 -12.16 -6.43 2.10
CA ASP A 107 -13.12 -6.60 3.20
C ASP A 107 -13.62 -8.05 3.39
N ARG A 108 -13.25 -8.98 2.50
CA ARG A 108 -13.67 -10.39 2.61
C ARG A 108 -12.71 -11.25 3.44
N TRP A 109 -11.51 -10.75 3.76
CA TRP A 109 -10.44 -11.50 4.41
C TRP A 109 -9.77 -10.65 5.48
#